data_AF-A0A1G6L6D7-F1
#
_entry.id   AF-A0A1G6L6D7-F1
#
_cell.length_a   1.000
_cell.length_b   1.000
_cell.length_c   1.000
_cell.angle_alpha   90.00
_cell.angle_beta   90.00
_cell.angle_gamma   90.00
#
_symmetry.space_group_name_H-M   'P 1'
#
loop_
_entity.id
_entity.type
_entity.pdbx_description
1 polymer ?
#
loop_
_entity_poly.entity_id
_entity_poly.type
_entity_poly.pdbx_seq_one_letter_code
_entity_poly.pdbx_strand_id
1 'polypeptide(L)'
;MRKMKTNRPGLLLLAFLLVAGAIQAQSISADSIKTLKLHKEILKQTTELNKQKLNLAEYQNKLVKLQSDLEKANKDAAKAAAESKDYSQKMARNPGDQKLAKKAKKAAKNASSSNNKAEKLTTNLASLQRNISKTNDKVSGLEKKIAGLRSRG
;
A
#
# COMPACT_ATOMS: atom_id res chain seq x y z
N MET A 1 55.20 75.67 -31.73
CA MET A 1 54.21 75.28 -32.76
C MET A 1 53.85 73.81 -32.51
N ARG A 2 52.72 73.54 -31.85
CA ARG A 2 51.42 73.03 -32.38
C ARG A 2 51.46 71.63 -33.05
N LYS A 3 50.82 70.69 -32.35
CA LYS A 3 50.03 69.50 -32.77
C LYS A 3 50.81 68.37 -33.49
N MET A 4 50.56 67.09 -33.23
CA MET A 4 49.24 66.46 -33.22
C MET A 4 49.26 65.09 -32.48
N LYS A 5 48.42 64.94 -31.46
CA LYS A 5 48.17 63.69 -30.71
C LYS A 5 46.96 63.00 -31.37
N THR A 6 47.16 61.87 -32.03
CA THR A 6 46.10 61.10 -32.67
C THR A 6 45.36 60.24 -31.64
N ASN A 7 44.38 60.84 -30.99
CA ASN A 7 43.37 60.11 -30.21
C ASN A 7 42.47 59.33 -31.18
N ARG A 8 42.59 58.00 -31.20
CA ARG A 8 41.62 57.08 -31.82
C ARG A 8 40.80 56.38 -30.73
N PRO A 9 39.78 57.03 -30.14
CA PRO A 9 38.92 56.38 -29.15
C PRO A 9 37.94 55.34 -29.77
N GLY A 10 37.95 55.15 -31.09
CA GLY A 10 37.01 54.27 -31.79
C GLY A 10 37.31 52.77 -31.70
N LEU A 11 38.55 52.35 -31.39
CA LEU A 11 38.92 50.93 -31.43
C LEU A 11 38.54 50.17 -30.14
N LEU A 12 38.45 50.87 -29.00
CA LEU A 12 38.09 50.26 -27.71
C LEU A 12 36.57 50.11 -27.52
N LEU A 13 35.76 50.96 -28.14
CA LEU A 13 34.30 50.84 -28.08
C LEU A 13 33.76 49.66 -28.92
N LEU A 14 34.47 49.28 -29.98
CA LEU A 14 34.06 48.18 -30.87
C LEU A 14 34.32 46.80 -30.24
N ALA A 15 35.30 46.69 -29.34
CA ALA A 15 35.59 45.45 -28.61
C ALA A 15 34.57 45.15 -27.49
N PHE A 16 33.94 46.19 -26.92
CA PHE A 16 32.94 46.02 -25.86
C PHE A 16 31.55 45.64 -26.40
N LEU A 17 31.25 45.97 -27.68
CA LEU A 17 29.98 45.62 -28.31
C LEU A 17 29.87 44.14 -28.73
N LEU A 18 30.99 43.41 -28.82
CA LEU A 18 31.00 42.00 -29.21
C LEU A 18 30.68 41.03 -28.05
N VAL A 19 30.70 41.51 -26.80
CA VAL A 19 30.39 40.67 -25.62
C VAL A 19 28.91 40.76 -25.22
N ALA A 20 28.17 41.76 -25.72
CA ALA A 20 26.75 41.97 -25.39
C ALA A 20 25.78 41.08 -26.20
N GLY A 21 26.26 40.34 -27.20
CA GLY A 21 25.43 39.55 -28.12
C GLY A 21 25.09 38.11 -27.67
N ALA A 22 25.62 37.64 -26.53
CA ALA A 22 25.42 36.26 -26.08
C ALA A 22 24.42 36.15 -24.92
N ILE A 23 23.30 36.89 -24.98
CA ILE A 23 22.10 36.47 -24.25
C ILE A 23 21.50 35.33 -25.06
N GLN A 24 22.10 34.14 -24.96
CA GLN A 24 21.49 32.93 -25.48
C GLN A 24 20.22 32.69 -24.67
N ALA A 25 19.06 33.04 -25.22
CA ALA A 25 17.81 32.43 -24.82
C ALA A 25 18.01 30.92 -25.01
N GLN A 26 18.26 30.19 -23.92
CA GLN A 26 18.38 28.74 -23.94
C GLN A 26 17.05 28.19 -24.41
N SER A 27 16.92 27.99 -25.72
CA SER A 27 15.70 27.46 -26.31
C SER A 27 15.45 26.10 -25.68
N ILE A 28 14.32 25.97 -25.00
CA ILE A 28 13.89 24.69 -24.43
C ILE A 28 13.65 23.76 -25.61
N SER A 29 14.55 22.81 -25.83
CA SER A 29 14.39 21.85 -26.93
C SER A 29 13.17 20.96 -26.68
N ALA A 30 12.48 20.55 -27.76
CA ALA A 30 11.39 19.59 -27.67
C ALA A 30 11.82 18.29 -26.95
N ASP A 31 13.08 17.89 -27.12
CA ASP A 31 13.69 16.74 -26.44
C ASP A 31 13.80 16.94 -24.93
N SER A 32 14.11 18.15 -24.47
CA SER A 32 14.12 18.50 -23.04
C SER A 32 12.72 18.35 -22.44
N ILE A 33 11.69 18.85 -23.14
CA ILE A 33 10.29 18.72 -22.69
C ILE A 33 9.85 17.26 -22.66
N LYS A 34 10.21 16.46 -23.66
CA LYS A 34 9.89 15.03 -23.72
C LYS A 34 10.52 14.27 -22.56
N THR A 35 11.78 14.55 -22.26
CA THR A 35 12.51 13.97 -21.12
C THR A 35 11.87 14.36 -19.79
N LEU A 36 11.52 15.64 -19.59
CA LEU A 36 10.82 16.08 -18.38
C LEU A 36 9.46 15.40 -18.21
N LYS A 37 8.69 15.22 -19.30
CA LYS A 37 7.41 14.49 -19.26
C LYS A 37 7.61 13.03 -18.85
N LEU A 38 8.64 12.36 -19.38
CA LEU A 38 8.99 11.00 -19.01
C LEU A 38 9.37 10.90 -17.53
N HIS A 39 10.23 11.78 -17.03
CA HIS A 39 10.60 11.84 -15.61
C HIS A 39 9.38 12.06 -14.71
N LYS A 40 8.47 12.96 -15.10
CA LYS A 40 7.21 13.19 -14.38
C LYS A 40 6.35 11.93 -14.31
N GLU A 41 6.27 11.18 -15.41
CA GLU A 41 5.52 9.91 -15.42
C GLU A 41 6.17 8.85 -14.53
N ILE A 42 7.50 8.68 -14.60
CA ILE A 42 8.26 7.78 -13.73
C ILE A 42 8.03 8.13 -12.27
N LEU A 43 8.10 9.41 -11.89
CA LEU A 43 7.85 9.87 -10.53
C LEU A 43 6.41 9.52 -10.09
N LYS A 44 5.41 9.79 -10.93
CA LYS A 44 4.01 9.45 -10.63
C LYS A 44 3.83 7.95 -10.37
N GLN A 45 4.38 7.10 -11.23
CA GLN A 45 4.28 5.65 -11.06
C GLN A 45 5.04 5.18 -9.81
N THR A 46 6.20 5.78 -9.52
CA THR A 46 7.01 5.45 -8.33
C THR A 46 6.28 5.82 -7.04
N THR A 47 5.61 6.98 -6.99
CA THR A 47 4.79 7.38 -5.85
C THR A 47 3.64 6.40 -5.62
N GLU A 48 2.94 5.98 -6.67
CA GLU A 48 1.88 4.98 -6.54
C GLU A 48 2.44 3.62 -6.11
N LEU A 49 3.61 3.21 -6.62
CA LEU A 49 4.29 1.99 -6.19
C LEU A 49 4.58 2.00 -4.69
N ASN A 50 5.12 3.10 -4.17
CA ASN A 50 5.41 3.26 -2.74
C ASN A 50 4.12 3.20 -1.91
N LYS A 51 3.04 3.82 -2.37
CA LYS A 51 1.72 3.73 -1.72
C LYS A 51 1.21 2.29 -1.67
N GLN A 52 1.33 1.53 -2.77
CA GLN A 52 0.90 0.13 -2.78
C GLN A 52 1.79 -0.74 -1.88
N LYS A 53 3.11 -0.50 -1.83
CA LYS A 53 4.02 -1.19 -0.91
C LYS A 53 3.69 -0.89 0.56
N LEU A 54 3.32 0.35 0.89
CA LEU A 54 2.86 0.71 2.22
C LEU A 54 1.57 -0.03 2.59
N ASN A 55 0.57 -0.03 1.70
CA ASN A 55 -0.68 -0.78 1.91
C ASN A 55 -0.42 -2.28 2.11
N LEU A 56 0.51 -2.85 1.35
CA LEU A 56 0.90 -4.25 1.47
C LEU A 56 1.46 -4.55 2.87
N ALA A 57 2.38 -3.71 3.36
CA ALA A 57 2.94 -3.84 4.70
C ALA A 57 1.85 -3.74 5.78
N GLU A 58 0.90 -2.80 5.64
CA GLU A 58 -0.24 -2.70 6.54
C GLU A 58 -1.12 -3.97 6.52
N TYR A 59 -1.38 -4.53 5.35
CA TYR A 59 -2.16 -5.76 5.24
C TYR A 59 -1.44 -6.96 5.83
N GLN A 60 -0.12 -7.06 5.66
CA GLN A 60 0.71 -8.10 6.29
C GLN A 60 0.68 -7.99 7.82
N ASN A 61 0.76 -6.77 8.37
CA ASN A 61 0.62 -6.57 9.81
C ASN A 61 -0.77 -6.96 10.33
N LYS A 62 -1.82 -6.59 9.60
CA LYS A 62 -3.21 -7.01 9.91
C LYS A 62 -3.38 -8.52 9.83
N LEU A 63 -2.67 -9.18 8.90
CA LEU A 63 -2.75 -10.63 8.70
C LEU A 63 -2.27 -11.38 9.93
N VAL A 64 -1.12 -11.01 10.48
CA VAL A 64 -0.56 -11.63 11.70
C VAL A 64 -1.54 -11.52 12.86
N LYS A 65 -2.10 -10.32 13.09
CA LYS A 65 -3.08 -10.12 14.17
C LYS A 65 -4.34 -10.96 13.95
N LEU A 66 -4.87 -10.97 12.73
CA LEU A 66 -6.09 -11.69 12.40
C LEU A 66 -5.93 -13.22 12.49
N GLN A 67 -4.76 -13.75 12.14
CA GLN A 67 -4.42 -15.16 12.32
C GLN A 67 -4.41 -15.54 13.80
N SER A 68 -3.78 -14.72 14.65
CA SER A 68 -3.79 -14.92 16.10
C SER A 68 -5.21 -14.86 16.69
N ASP A 69 -6.02 -13.89 16.27
CA ASP A 69 -7.41 -13.75 16.72
C ASP A 69 -8.27 -14.95 16.28
N LEU A 70 -8.06 -15.45 15.06
CA LEU A 70 -8.74 -16.64 14.54
C LEU A 70 -8.33 -17.90 15.30
N GLU A 71 -7.04 -18.09 15.58
CA GLU A 71 -6.56 -19.23 16.36
C GLU A 71 -7.21 -19.25 17.75
N LYS A 72 -7.26 -18.10 18.43
CA LYS A 72 -7.93 -17.96 19.72
C LYS A 72 -9.42 -18.27 19.61
N ALA A 73 -10.11 -17.72 18.60
CA ALA A 73 -11.52 -17.97 18.38
C ALA A 73 -11.82 -19.46 18.11
N ASN A 74 -10.94 -20.15 17.37
CA ASN A 74 -11.07 -21.59 17.12
C ASN A 74 -10.89 -22.41 18.40
N LYS A 75 -9.94 -22.04 19.27
CA LYS A 75 -9.77 -22.68 20.58
C LYS A 75 -11.00 -22.48 21.47
N ASP A 76 -11.52 -21.25 21.53
CA ASP A 76 -12.74 -20.92 22.29
C ASP A 76 -13.96 -21.68 21.75
N ALA A 77 -14.10 -21.78 20.43
CA ALA A 77 -15.15 -22.54 19.74
C ALA A 77 -15.08 -24.04 20.07
N ALA A 78 -13.89 -24.64 19.98
CA ALA A 78 -13.69 -26.05 20.31
C ALA A 78 -14.03 -26.34 21.78
N LYS A 79 -13.60 -25.48 22.70
CA LYS A 79 -13.93 -25.60 24.14
C LYS A 79 -15.44 -25.48 24.38
N ALA A 80 -16.08 -24.47 23.80
CA ALA A 80 -17.51 -24.25 23.98
C ALA A 80 -18.35 -25.39 23.37
N ALA A 81 -17.92 -25.96 22.23
CA ALA A 81 -18.55 -27.13 21.63
C ALA A 81 -18.41 -28.38 22.53
N ALA A 82 -17.24 -28.60 23.13
CA ALA A 82 -17.02 -29.68 24.07
C ALA A 82 -17.89 -29.55 25.32
N GLU A 83 -17.96 -28.35 25.92
CA GLU A 83 -18.85 -28.06 27.06
C GLU A 83 -20.32 -28.26 26.69
N SER A 84 -20.75 -27.78 25.52
CA SER A 84 -22.11 -28.00 25.04
C SER A 84 -22.43 -29.49 24.92
N LYS A 85 -21.51 -30.28 24.36
CA LYS A 85 -21.68 -31.73 24.22
C LYS A 85 -21.78 -32.42 25.58
N ASP A 86 -20.92 -32.06 26.53
CA ASP A 86 -20.94 -32.62 27.89
C ASP A 86 -22.27 -32.32 28.60
N TYR A 87 -22.74 -31.06 28.58
CA TYR A 87 -24.02 -30.72 29.19
C TYR A 87 -25.21 -31.37 28.49
N SER A 88 -25.19 -31.48 27.16
CA SER A 88 -26.21 -32.22 26.40
C SER A 88 -26.25 -33.70 26.79
N GLN A 89 -25.11 -34.35 26.95
CA GLN A 89 -25.02 -35.74 27.40
C GLN A 89 -25.52 -35.91 28.84
N LYS A 90 -25.15 -35.00 29.76
CA LYS A 90 -25.65 -34.99 31.14
C LYS A 90 -27.16 -34.79 31.19
N MET A 91 -27.70 -33.87 30.38
CA MET A 91 -29.15 -33.65 30.26
C MET A 91 -29.87 -34.90 29.74
N ALA A 92 -29.33 -35.56 28.71
CA ALA A 92 -29.92 -36.78 28.16
C ALA A 92 -29.97 -37.94 29.18
N ARG A 93 -28.98 -38.03 30.08
CA ARG A 93 -28.94 -39.02 31.17
C ARG A 93 -29.85 -38.68 32.35
N ASN A 94 -30.30 -37.42 32.46
CA ASN A 94 -31.12 -36.94 33.57
C ASN A 94 -32.40 -36.25 33.03
N PRO A 95 -33.28 -37.01 32.35
CA PRO A 95 -34.50 -36.44 31.80
C PRO A 95 -35.37 -35.82 32.90
N GLY A 96 -35.91 -34.63 32.65
CA GLY A 96 -36.71 -33.87 33.61
C GLY A 96 -35.91 -32.90 34.50
N ASP A 97 -34.57 -32.99 34.54
CA ASP A 97 -33.76 -31.99 35.26
C ASP A 97 -33.72 -30.64 34.51
N GLN A 98 -34.57 -29.71 34.95
CA GLN A 98 -34.65 -28.36 34.39
C GLN A 98 -33.35 -27.54 34.54
N LYS A 99 -32.56 -27.77 35.61
CA LYS A 99 -31.29 -27.04 35.81
C LYS A 99 -30.27 -27.49 34.77
N LEU A 100 -30.16 -28.79 34.53
CA LEU A 100 -29.30 -29.32 33.47
C LEU A 100 -29.75 -28.86 32.08
N ALA A 101 -31.05 -28.84 31.81
CA ALA A 101 -31.58 -28.32 30.54
C ALA A 101 -31.20 -26.85 30.31
N LYS A 102 -31.31 -26.00 31.34
CA LYS A 102 -30.89 -24.59 31.27
C LYS A 102 -29.38 -24.45 31.02
N LYS A 103 -28.55 -25.27 31.67
CA LYS A 103 -27.09 -25.29 31.45
C LYS A 103 -26.73 -25.74 30.04
N ALA A 104 -27.34 -26.82 29.54
CA ALA A 104 -27.13 -27.30 28.17
C ALA A 104 -27.53 -26.25 27.13
N LYS A 105 -28.69 -25.60 27.30
CA LYS A 105 -29.13 -24.50 26.43
C LYS A 105 -28.15 -23.33 26.42
N LYS A 106 -27.63 -22.93 27.59
CA LYS A 106 -26.64 -21.86 27.70
C LYS A 106 -25.32 -22.24 27.02
N ALA A 107 -24.84 -23.47 27.24
CA ALA A 107 -23.62 -23.98 26.63
C ALA A 107 -23.74 -24.05 25.09
N ALA A 108 -24.87 -24.52 24.57
CA ALA A 108 -25.14 -24.52 23.13
C ALA A 108 -25.16 -23.10 22.53
N LYS A 109 -25.77 -22.13 23.23
CA LYS A 109 -25.76 -20.72 22.79
C LYS A 109 -24.34 -20.15 22.76
N ASN A 110 -23.52 -20.46 23.76
CA ASN A 110 -22.12 -20.05 23.81
C ASN A 110 -21.32 -20.68 22.66
N ALA A 111 -21.48 -21.98 22.40
CA ALA A 111 -20.84 -22.69 21.29
C ALA A 111 -21.19 -22.07 19.93
N SER A 112 -22.48 -21.82 19.70
CA SER A 112 -22.94 -21.12 18.49
C SER A 112 -22.32 -19.72 18.35
N SER A 113 -22.26 -18.96 19.44
CA SER A 113 -21.68 -17.60 19.41
C SER A 113 -20.17 -17.63 19.11
N SER A 114 -19.43 -18.57 19.71
CA SER A 114 -18.00 -18.77 19.45
C SER A 114 -17.73 -19.21 18.01
N ASN A 115 -18.53 -20.15 17.48
CA ASN A 115 -18.42 -20.56 16.07
C ASN A 115 -18.66 -19.40 15.11
N ASN A 116 -19.71 -18.60 15.34
CA ASN A 116 -20.01 -17.44 14.49
C ASN A 116 -18.86 -16.41 14.51
N LYS A 117 -18.18 -16.25 15.65
CA LYS A 117 -16.99 -15.39 15.74
C LYS A 117 -15.84 -15.95 14.90
N ALA A 118 -15.55 -17.24 15.00
CA ALA A 118 -14.52 -17.90 14.20
C ALA A 118 -14.81 -17.81 12.68
N GLU A 119 -16.07 -18.00 12.28
CA GLU A 119 -16.51 -17.88 10.88
C GLU A 119 -16.31 -16.46 10.33
N LYS A 120 -16.69 -15.43 11.10
CA LYS A 120 -16.46 -14.03 10.72
C LYS A 120 -14.96 -13.73 10.55
N LEU A 121 -14.13 -14.21 11.47
CA LEU A 121 -12.69 -14.04 11.38
C LEU A 121 -12.09 -14.78 10.17
N THR A 122 -12.58 -15.97 9.86
CA THR A 122 -12.20 -16.73 8.66
C THR A 122 -12.55 -15.97 7.38
N THR A 123 -13.76 -15.40 7.33
CA THR A 123 -14.20 -14.56 6.19
C THR A 123 -13.33 -13.32 6.04
N ASN A 124 -13.03 -12.65 7.15
CA ASN A 124 -12.13 -11.49 7.15
C ASN A 124 -10.73 -11.87 6.68
N LEU A 125 -10.22 -13.04 7.07
CA LEU A 125 -8.91 -13.54 6.68
C LEU A 125 -8.84 -13.77 5.17
N ALA A 126 -9.85 -14.44 4.61
CA ALA A 126 -9.96 -14.65 3.17
C ALA A 126 -10.03 -13.33 2.39
N SER A 127 -10.80 -12.35 2.89
CA SER A 127 -10.87 -11.02 2.28
C SER A 127 -9.52 -10.29 2.31
N LEU A 128 -8.82 -10.34 3.44
CA LEU A 128 -7.49 -9.74 3.58
C LEU A 128 -6.46 -10.39 2.65
N GLN A 129 -6.46 -11.72 2.54
CA GLN A 129 -5.59 -12.44 1.60
C GLN A 129 -5.86 -12.05 0.14
N ARG A 130 -7.13 -11.86 -0.25
CA ARG A 130 -7.48 -11.34 -1.58
C ARG A 130 -6.94 -9.93 -1.81
N ASN A 131 -7.00 -9.06 -0.80
CA ASN A 131 -6.46 -7.71 -0.89
C ASN A 131 -4.94 -7.72 -1.03
N ILE A 132 -4.24 -8.59 -0.29
CA ILE A 132 -2.79 -8.81 -0.43
C ILE A 132 -2.45 -9.24 -1.86
N SER A 133 -3.16 -10.25 -2.40
CA SER A 133 -2.94 -10.72 -3.77
C SER A 133 -3.13 -9.59 -4.80
N LYS A 134 -4.25 -8.86 -4.73
CA LYS A 134 -4.53 -7.73 -5.63
C LYS A 134 -3.48 -6.63 -5.53
N THR A 135 -3.00 -6.33 -4.33
CA THR A 135 -1.95 -5.32 -4.14
C THR A 135 -0.61 -5.80 -4.69
N ASN A 136 -0.25 -7.08 -4.53
CA ASN A 136 0.94 -7.66 -5.15
C ASN A 136 0.90 -7.57 -6.68
N ASP A 137 -0.25 -7.87 -7.29
CA ASP A 137 -0.43 -7.75 -8.74
C ASP A 137 -0.22 -6.30 -9.21
N LYS A 138 -0.76 -5.33 -8.47
CA LYS A 138 -0.55 -3.89 -8.74
C LYS A 138 0.90 -3.48 -8.59
N VAL A 139 1.59 -3.94 -7.54
CA VAL A 139 3.02 -3.68 -7.33
C VAL A 139 3.83 -4.21 -8.52
N SER A 140 3.62 -5.46 -8.91
CA SER A 140 4.32 -6.06 -10.07
C SER A 140 4.02 -5.30 -11.37
N GLY A 141 2.76 -4.92 -11.59
CA GLY A 141 2.36 -4.13 -12.75
C GLY A 141 3.04 -2.77 -12.81
N LEU A 142 3.13 -2.06 -11.68
CA LEU A 142 3.81 -0.77 -11.58
C LEU A 142 5.32 -0.90 -11.77
N GLU A 143 5.95 -1.93 -11.20
CA GLU A 143 7.39 -2.20 -11.39
C GLU A 143 7.73 -2.43 -12.86
N LYS A 144 6.92 -3.24 -13.57
CA LYS A 144 7.05 -3.44 -15.03
C LYS A 144 6.88 -2.13 -15.80
N LYS A 145 5.88 -1.32 -15.43
CA LYS A 145 5.62 -0.03 -16.08
C LYS A 145 6.78 0.95 -15.91
N ILE A 146 7.32 1.05 -14.69
CA ILE A 146 8.47 1.90 -14.39
C ILE A 146 9.70 1.41 -15.16
N ALA A 147 9.96 0.10 -15.19
CA ALA A 147 11.07 -0.47 -15.96
C ALA A 147 10.94 -0.13 -17.46
N GLY A 148 9.75 -0.28 -18.04
CA GLY A 148 9.48 0.06 -19.44
C GLY A 148 9.56 1.56 -19.74
N LEU A 149 9.28 2.44 -18.77
CA LEU A 149 9.48 3.88 -18.93
C LEU A 149 10.97 4.25 -18.86
N ARG A 150 11.72 3.64 -17.93
CA ARG A 150 13.17 3.84 -17.78
C ARG A 150 13.97 3.36 -18.98
N SER A 151 13.50 2.33 -19.68
CA SER A 151 14.16 1.84 -20.91
C SER A 151 13.86 2.68 -22.15
N ARG A 152 12.94 3.66 -22.06
CA ARG A 152 12.53 4.55 -23.17
C ARG A 152 13.14 5.95 -23.08
N GLY A 153 13.73 6.29 -21.94
CA GLY A 153 14.53 7.51 -21.74
C GLY A 153 15.99 7.20 -21.92
#